data_AF-A0A0C1N2F6-F1
#
_entry.id   AF-A0A0C1N2F6-F1
#
_cell.length_a   1.000
_cell.length_b   1.000
_cell.length_c   1.000
_cell.angle_alpha   90.00
_cell.angle_beta   90.00
_cell.angle_gamma   90.00
#
_symmetry.space_group_name_H-M   'P 1'
#
loop_
_entity.id
_entity.type
_entity.pdbx_description
1 polymer ?
#
loop_
_entity_poly.entity_id
_entity_poly.type
_entity_poly.pdbx_seq_one_letter_code
_entity_poly.pdbx_strand_id
1 'polypeptide(L)'
;MQEVSNYNQELTNRISPIVEKLFQGSSFYTVRLKKQERITDLVNLFGELSPEDFRTISEEELTSRIKKLLTLEAVSGTLNDLTPEQIKIFDEAVERK
;
A
#
# COMPACT_ATOMS: atom_id res chain seq x y z
N MET A 1 -13.88 -2.20 24.10
CA MET A 1 -12.88 -1.14 23.84
C MET A 1 -11.44 -1.66 23.89
N GLN A 2 -11.02 -2.44 24.91
CA GLN A 2 -9.65 -2.98 24.98
C GLN A 2 -9.28 -3.95 23.84
N GLU A 3 -10.19 -4.86 23.44
CA GLU A 3 -9.89 -5.84 22.37
C GLU A 3 -9.66 -5.19 20.99
N VAL A 4 -10.47 -4.18 20.63
CA VAL A 4 -10.30 -3.41 19.38
C VAL A 4 -8.97 -2.66 19.38
N SER A 5 -8.57 -2.09 20.53
CA SER A 5 -7.29 -1.41 20.69
C SER A 5 -6.10 -2.37 20.53
N ASN A 6 -6.22 -3.60 21.04
CA ASN A 6 -5.17 -4.61 20.94
C ASN A 6 -4.99 -5.10 19.49
N TYR A 7 -6.09 -5.27 18.76
CA TYR A 7 -6.02 -5.71 17.36
C TYR A 7 -5.42 -4.64 16.43
N ASN A 8 -5.81 -3.37 16.59
CA ASN A 8 -5.20 -2.27 15.83
C ASN A 8 -3.70 -2.14 16.10
N GLN A 9 -3.26 -2.38 17.34
CA GLN A 9 -1.83 -2.40 17.66
C GLN A 9 -1.12 -3.56 16.97
N GLU A 10 -1.71 -4.75 16.94
CA GLU A 10 -1.17 -5.91 16.21
C GLU A 10 -1.01 -5.63 14.72
N LEU A 11 -2.05 -5.09 14.08
CA LEU A 11 -2.04 -4.65 12.67
C LEU A 11 -0.88 -3.67 12.43
N THR A 12 -0.81 -2.62 13.26
CA THR A 12 0.22 -1.56 13.14
C THR A 12 1.63 -2.14 13.28
N ASN A 13 1.84 -3.05 14.24
CA ASN A 13 3.14 -3.68 14.48
C ASN A 13 3.62 -4.55 13.31
N ARG A 14 2.69 -5.19 12.57
CA ARG A 14 3.03 -5.99 11.39
C ARG A 14 3.16 -5.17 10.12
N ILE A 15 2.31 -4.15 9.94
CA ILE A 15 2.24 -3.34 8.71
C ILE A 15 3.36 -2.28 8.66
N SER A 16 3.60 -1.57 9.76
CA SER A 16 4.54 -0.43 9.77
C SER A 16 5.95 -0.81 9.31
N PRO A 17 6.57 -1.90 9.80
CA PRO A 17 7.93 -2.28 9.37
C PRO A 17 8.03 -2.61 7.89
N ILE A 18 6.97 -3.18 7.29
CA ILE A 18 6.90 -3.47 5.86
C ILE A 18 6.89 -2.16 5.06
N VAL A 19 6.01 -1.24 5.43
CA VAL A 19 5.91 0.07 4.78
C VAL A 19 7.22 0.84 4.91
N GLU A 20 7.86 0.80 6.07
CA GLU A 20 9.16 1.46 6.28
C GLU A 20 10.26 0.91 5.38
N LYS A 21 10.39 -0.43 5.29
CA LYS A 21 11.35 -1.06 4.38
C LYS A 21 11.11 -0.66 2.91
N LEU A 22 9.84 -0.61 2.48
CA LEU A 22 9.48 -0.20 1.12
C LEU A 22 9.85 1.26 0.85
N PHE A 23 9.54 2.18 1.77
CA PHE A 23 9.85 3.60 1.63
C PHE A 23 11.37 3.89 1.70
N GLN A 24 12.13 3.12 2.48
CA GLN A 24 13.59 3.22 2.51
C GLN A 24 14.24 2.68 1.22
N GLY A 25 13.65 1.63 0.64
CA GLY A 25 14.20 0.97 -0.54
C GLY A 25 13.91 1.66 -1.87
N SER A 26 12.99 2.65 -1.92
CA SER A 26 12.63 3.32 -3.17
C SER A 26 12.15 4.75 -2.96
N SER A 27 12.82 5.69 -3.63
CA SER A 27 12.38 7.10 -3.67
C SER A 27 11.02 7.29 -4.34
N PHE A 28 10.60 6.32 -5.17
CA PHE A 28 9.29 6.32 -5.84
C PHE A 28 8.14 6.50 -4.85
N TYR A 29 8.16 5.76 -3.75
CA TYR A 29 7.11 5.87 -2.72
C TYR A 29 7.22 7.19 -1.96
N THR A 30 8.43 7.63 -1.58
CA THR A 30 8.60 8.87 -0.79
C THR A 30 8.19 10.12 -1.54
N VAL A 31 8.34 10.13 -2.87
CA VAL A 31 7.95 11.27 -3.71
C VAL A 31 6.44 11.31 -3.94
N ARG A 32 5.79 10.15 -4.01
CA ARG A 32 4.37 10.04 -4.40
C ARG A 32 3.41 9.91 -3.22
N LEU A 33 3.84 9.36 -2.10
CA LEU A 33 2.98 8.95 -1.00
C LEU A 33 3.47 9.51 0.34
N LYS A 34 2.53 9.76 1.23
CA LYS A 34 2.83 10.11 2.63
C LYS A 34 2.83 8.87 3.50
N LYS A 35 4.01 8.46 3.98
CA LYS A 35 4.23 7.21 4.72
C LYS A 35 3.22 6.95 5.83
N GLN A 36 3.02 7.92 6.72
CA GLN A 36 2.15 7.74 7.89
C GLN A 36 0.67 7.58 7.49
N GLU A 37 0.19 8.37 6.53
CA GLU A 37 -1.16 8.21 6.00
C GLU A 37 -1.36 6.82 5.38
N ARG A 38 -0.36 6.30 4.63
CA ARG A 38 -0.43 4.95 4.06
C ARG A 38 -0.46 3.86 5.14
N ILE A 39 0.30 4.02 6.23
CA ILE A 39 0.23 3.06 7.36
C ILE A 39 -1.17 3.06 7.96
N THR A 40 -1.75 4.24 8.21
CA THR A 40 -3.11 4.37 8.74
C THR A 40 -4.15 3.73 7.81
N ASP A 41 -4.09 4.01 6.51
CA ASP A 41 -5.03 3.48 5.53
C ASP A 41 -4.93 1.95 5.41
N LEU A 42 -3.71 1.39 5.43
CA LEU A 42 -3.50 -0.05 5.42
C LEU A 42 -4.00 -0.72 6.70
N VAL A 43 -3.76 -0.11 7.88
CA VAL A 43 -4.29 -0.61 9.15
C VAL A 43 -5.81 -0.63 9.12
N ASN A 44 -6.45 0.42 8.61
CA ASN A 44 -7.90 0.47 8.46
C ASN A 44 -8.41 -0.61 7.51
N LEU A 45 -7.78 -0.77 6.33
CA LEU A 45 -8.14 -1.76 5.33
C LEU A 45 -8.02 -3.20 5.85
N PHE A 46 -6.88 -3.56 6.45
CA PHE A 46 -6.69 -4.90 6.99
C PHE A 46 -7.48 -5.11 8.30
N GLY A 47 -7.88 -4.04 8.98
CA GLY A 47 -8.77 -4.08 10.14
C GLY A 47 -10.20 -4.50 9.83
N GLU A 48 -10.62 -4.48 8.55
CA GLU A 48 -11.89 -5.06 8.12
C GLU A 48 -11.91 -6.60 8.18
N LEU A 49 -10.72 -7.22 8.19
CA LEU A 49 -10.60 -8.67 8.38
C LEU A 49 -10.75 -9.03 9.86
N SER A 50 -11.27 -10.23 10.13
CA SER A 50 -11.23 -10.78 11.48
C SER A 50 -9.76 -10.98 11.92
N PRO A 51 -9.47 -10.90 13.24
CA PRO A 51 -8.12 -11.15 13.73
C PRO A 51 -7.57 -12.52 13.33
N GLU A 52 -8.42 -13.55 13.28
CA GLU A 52 -8.03 -14.89 12.87
C GLU A 52 -7.60 -14.91 11.39
N ASP A 53 -8.40 -14.32 10.50
CA ASP A 53 -8.09 -14.24 9.08
C ASP A 53 -6.79 -13.48 8.83
N PHE A 54 -6.60 -12.32 9.47
CA PHE A 54 -5.39 -11.53 9.31
C PHE A 54 -4.13 -12.28 9.79
N ARG A 55 -4.25 -13.06 10.86
CA ARG A 55 -3.13 -13.88 11.38
C ARG A 55 -2.75 -15.03 10.46
N THR A 56 -3.67 -15.51 9.61
CA THR A 56 -3.35 -16.55 8.61
C THR A 56 -2.49 -16.02 7.46
N ILE A 57 -2.47 -14.70 7.23
CA ILE A 57 -1.66 -14.08 6.19
C ILE A 57 -0.19 -14.14 6.61
N SER A 58 0.67 -14.79 5.82
CA SER A 58 2.11 -14.83 6.07
C SER A 58 2.75 -13.44 5.92
N GLU A 59 3.94 -13.23 6.49
CA GLU A 59 4.67 -11.96 6.33
C GLU A 59 5.01 -11.68 4.85
N GLU A 60 5.38 -12.71 4.09
CA GLU A 60 5.67 -12.60 2.66
C GLU A 60 4.44 -12.16 1.86
N GLU A 61 3.30 -12.80 2.10
CA GLU A 61 2.04 -12.47 1.41
C GLU A 61 1.56 -11.07 1.81
N LEU A 62 1.64 -10.72 3.10
CA LEU A 62 1.32 -9.38 3.58
C LEU A 62 2.20 -8.32 2.91
N THR A 63 3.51 -8.60 2.80
CA THR A 63 4.46 -7.72 2.10
C THR A 63 4.12 -7.57 0.63
N SER A 64 3.79 -8.66 -0.05
CA SER A 64 3.37 -8.65 -1.46
C SER A 64 2.11 -7.81 -1.68
N ARG A 65 1.09 -7.98 -0.83
CA ARG A 65 -0.16 -7.21 -0.89
C ARG A 65 0.08 -5.72 -0.66
N ILE A 66 0.81 -5.37 0.41
CA ILE A 66 1.14 -3.97 0.73
C ILE A 66 1.90 -3.34 -0.43
N LYS A 67 2.91 -4.02 -0.98
CA LYS A 67 3.68 -3.52 -2.12
C LYS A 67 2.79 -3.25 -3.34
N LYS A 68 1.88 -4.18 -3.67
CA LYS A 68 0.93 -4.00 -4.79
C LYS A 68 0.03 -2.78 -4.58
N LEU A 69 -0.56 -2.63 -3.40
CA LEU A 69 -1.44 -1.51 -3.06
C LEU A 69 -0.70 -0.16 -3.18
N LEU A 70 0.46 -0.04 -2.53
CA LEU A 70 1.25 1.19 -2.57
C LEU A 70 1.74 1.52 -3.99
N THR A 71 2.10 0.51 -4.78
CA THR A 71 2.54 0.73 -6.17
C THR A 71 1.39 1.20 -7.04
N LEU A 72 0.22 0.57 -6.92
CA LEU A 72 -0.97 0.97 -7.65
C LEU A 72 -1.35 2.43 -7.36
N GLU A 73 -1.34 2.81 -6.08
CA GLU A 73 -1.66 4.17 -5.66
C GLU A 73 -0.63 5.19 -6.19
N ALA A 74 0.67 4.90 -6.06
CA ALA A 74 1.72 5.78 -6.55
C ALA A 74 1.71 5.94 -8.08
N VAL A 75 1.38 4.87 -8.81
CA VAL A 75 1.20 4.91 -10.27
C VAL A 75 -0.05 5.71 -10.63
N SER A 76 -1.18 5.49 -9.96
CA SER A 76 -2.42 6.26 -10.19
C SER A 76 -2.19 7.76 -9.98
N GLY A 77 -1.51 8.15 -8.89
CA GLY A 77 -1.10 9.54 -8.67
C GLY A 77 -0.19 10.08 -9.76
N THR A 78 0.71 9.25 -10.30
CA THR A 78 1.57 9.64 -11.44
C THR A 78 0.77 9.84 -12.73
N LEU A 79 -0.21 8.97 -13.01
CA LEU A 79 -1.07 9.08 -14.18
C LEU A 79 -1.97 10.32 -14.12
N ASN A 80 -2.41 10.72 -12.92
CA ASN A 80 -3.19 11.94 -12.71
C ASN A 80 -2.42 13.23 -13.03
N ASP A 81 -1.08 13.18 -13.03
CA ASP A 81 -0.24 14.33 -13.39
C ASP A 81 -0.04 14.47 -14.92
N LEU A 82 -0.45 13.48 -15.71
CA LEU A 82 -0.23 13.44 -17.15
C LEU A 82 -1.28 14.25 -17.91
N THR A 83 -0.86 14.88 -19.01
CA THR A 83 -1.81 15.47 -19.96
C THR A 83 -2.57 14.38 -20.73
N PRO A 84 -3.73 14.70 -21.34
CA PRO A 84 -4.46 13.73 -22.16
C PRO A 84 -3.61 13.10 -23.28
N GLU A 85 -2.70 13.87 -23.89
CA GLU A 85 -1.79 13.37 -24.92
C GLU A 85 -0.79 12.36 -24.34
N GLN A 86 -0.27 12.61 -23.14
CA GLN A 86 0.66 11.71 -22.46
C GLN A 86 -0.02 10.42 -21.99
N ILE A 87 -1.27 10.51 -21.50
CA ILE A 87 -2.09 9.33 -21.16
C ILE A 87 -2.29 8.45 -22.40
N LYS A 88 -2.63 9.05 -23.55
CA LYS A 88 -2.80 8.29 -24.79
C LYS A 88 -1.52 7.53 -25.19
N ILE A 89 -0.35 8.15 -25.07
CA ILE A 89 0.94 7.49 -25.34
C ILE A 89 1.17 6.32 -24.36
N PHE A 90 0.83 6.50 -23.08
CA PHE A 90 0.94 5.45 -22.07
C PHE A 90 0.00 4.28 -22.39
N ASP A 91 -1.28 4.53 -22.65
CA ASP A 91 -2.28 3.51 -22.96
C ASP A 91 -1.85 2.69 -24.18
N GLU A 92 -1.45 3.36 -25.26
CA GLU A 92 -0.93 2.70 -26.47
C GLU A 92 0.33 1.86 -26.19
N ALA A 93 1.17 2.23 -25.23
CA ALA A 93 2.36 1.46 -24.88
C ALA A 93 2.02 0.23 -24.01
N VAL A 94 0.99 0.32 -23.18
CA VAL A 94 0.53 -0.77 -22.31
C VAL A 94 -0.29 -1.80 -23.08
N GLU A 95 -1.17 -1.38 -23.99
CA GLU A 95 -1.99 -2.28 -24.84
C GLU A 95 -1.16 -3.19 -25.75
N ARG A 96 0.12 -2.86 -25.99
CA ARG A 96 1.04 -3.64 -26.83
C ARG A 96 1.80 -4.74 -26.06
N LYS A 97 1.51 -4.96 -24.78
CA LYS A 97 2.08 -6.03 -23.93
C LYS A 97 1.06 -7.11 -23.61
#